data_AF-K2RTP1-F1
#
_entry.id   AF-K2RTP1-F1
#
_cell.length_a   1.000
_cell.length_b   1.000
_cell.length_c   1.000
_cell.angle_alpha   90.00
_cell.angle_beta   90.00
_cell.angle_gamma   90.00
#
_symmetry.space_group_name_H-M   'P 1'
#
loop_
_entity.id
_entity.type
_entity.pdbx_description
1 polymer ?
#
loop_
_entity_poly.entity_id
_entity_poly.type
_entity_poly.pdbx_seq_one_letter_code
_entity_poly.pdbx_strand_id
1 'polypeptide(L)'
;MIHCTNEILDYPRDATLTDILLNYNFNNTPPQKPAIIDGASGEVVFTYESLRLAIRKFALHLQTRLGVQPGEVVGIISTTK
;
A
#
# COMPACT_ATOMS: atom_id res chain seq x y z
N MET A 1 -12.75 -9.23 16.15
CA MET A 1 -13.37 -10.40 15.50
C MET A 1 -12.70 -10.54 14.14
N ILE A 2 -11.88 -11.57 13.93
CA ILE A 2 -11.25 -11.82 12.62
C ILE A 2 -12.28 -12.59 11.80
N HIS A 3 -12.77 -12.00 10.71
CA HIS A 3 -13.63 -12.69 9.78
C HIS A 3 -12.78 -13.60 8.89
N CYS A 4 -12.87 -14.90 9.11
CA CYS A 4 -12.31 -15.91 8.22
C CYS A 4 -13.39 -16.32 7.21
N THR A 5 -13.09 -16.22 5.91
CA THR A 5 -13.94 -16.76 4.84
C THR A 5 -13.48 -18.19 4.50
N ASN A 6 -14.44 -19.05 4.16
CA ASN A 6 -14.18 -20.40 3.64
C ASN A 6 -13.96 -20.40 2.12
N GLU A 7 -14.02 -19.24 1.46
CA GLU A 7 -13.69 -19.11 0.05
C GLU A 7 -12.19 -19.37 -0.17
N ILE A 8 -11.89 -20.13 -1.23
CA ILE A 8 -10.52 -20.33 -1.66
C ILE A 8 -9.96 -18.98 -2.08
N LEU A 9 -8.94 -18.52 -1.36
CA LEU A 9 -8.18 -17.33 -1.74
C LEU A 9 -7.38 -17.66 -3.00
N ASP A 10 -7.87 -17.22 -4.16
CA ASP A 10 -7.14 -17.32 -5.42
C ASP A 10 -6.03 -16.26 -5.41
N TYR A 11 -4.87 -16.64 -4.86
CA TYR A 11 -3.70 -15.77 -4.74
C TYR A 11 -2.77 -15.98 -5.95
N PRO A 12 -2.48 -14.93 -6.74
CA PRO A 12 -1.63 -15.07 -7.92
C PRO A 12 -0.22 -15.50 -7.52
N ARG A 13 0.24 -16.64 -8.04
CA ARG A 13 1.52 -17.27 -7.70
C ARG A 13 2.72 -16.64 -8.40
N ASP A 14 2.44 -15.87 -9.45
CA ASP A 14 3.40 -15.22 -10.35
C ASP A 14 3.47 -13.70 -10.14
N ALA A 15 2.84 -13.18 -9.07
CA ALA A 15 2.81 -11.76 -8.75
C ALA A 15 3.67 -11.42 -7.53
N THR A 16 4.39 -10.30 -7.58
CA THR A 16 5.07 -9.76 -6.40
C THR A 16 4.07 -9.16 -5.43
N LEU A 17 4.45 -8.98 -4.16
CA LEU A 17 3.61 -8.24 -3.19
C LEU A 17 3.26 -6.84 -3.71
N THR A 18 4.19 -6.19 -4.41
CA THR A 18 3.98 -4.89 -5.05
C THR A 18 2.92 -4.98 -6.16
N ASP A 19 2.94 -6.03 -6.98
CA ASP A 19 1.92 -6.25 -8.00
C ASP A 19 0.54 -6.46 -7.36
N ILE A 20 0.49 -7.22 -6.28
CA ILE A 20 -0.76 -7.52 -5.58
C ILE A 20 -1.36 -6.25 -4.96
N LEU A 21 -0.51 -5.44 -4.33
CA LEU A 21 -0.93 -4.17 -3.76
C LEU A 21 -1.31 -3.17 -4.85
N LEU A 22 -0.45 -2.92 -5.83
CA LEU A 22 -0.63 -1.81 -6.78
C LEU A 22 -1.50 -2.14 -7.99
N ASN A 23 -1.59 -3.40 -8.40
CA ASN A 23 -2.23 -3.82 -9.66
C ASN A 23 -3.48 -4.69 -9.41
N TYR A 24 -3.45 -5.64 -8.47
CA TYR A 24 -4.60 -6.56 -8.24
C TYR A 24 -5.66 -5.96 -7.31
N ASN A 25 -5.29 -5.49 -6.12
CA ASN A 25 -6.26 -4.96 -5.15
C ASN A 25 -6.96 -3.68 -5.61
N PHE A 26 -6.31 -2.89 -6.47
CA PHE A 26 -6.78 -1.55 -6.83
C PHE A 26 -7.58 -1.48 -8.13
N ASN A 27 -7.55 -2.49 -9.00
CA ASN A 27 -8.38 -2.48 -10.21
C ASN A 27 -9.88 -2.62 -9.91
N ASN A 28 -10.24 -3.22 -8.77
CA ASN A 28 -11.64 -3.39 -8.34
C ASN A 28 -12.08 -2.32 -7.30
N THR A 29 -11.25 -1.33 -7.03
CA THR A 29 -11.47 -0.35 -5.97
C THR A 29 -11.51 1.06 -6.56
N PRO A 30 -12.64 1.80 -6.45
CA PRO A 30 -12.75 3.14 -7.01
C PRO A 30 -11.62 4.07 -6.53
N PRO A 31 -11.01 4.90 -7.39
CA PRO A 31 -9.82 5.66 -7.02
C PRO A 31 -10.01 6.60 -5.82
N GLN A 32 -11.23 7.13 -5.66
CA GLN A 32 -11.62 8.08 -4.62
C GLN A 32 -12.07 7.38 -3.33
N LYS A 33 -12.14 6.05 -3.32
CA LYS A 33 -12.49 5.31 -2.11
C LYS A 33 -11.41 5.54 -1.04
N PRO A 34 -11.81 5.72 0.24
CA PRO A 34 -10.85 5.82 1.34
C PRO A 34 -9.97 4.59 1.43
N ALA A 35 -8.67 4.79 1.56
CA ALA A 35 -7.66 3.75 1.77
C ALA A 35 -7.08 3.79 3.18
N ILE A 36 -6.85 4.99 3.72
CA ILE A 36 -6.42 5.21 5.10
C ILE A 36 -7.31 6.30 5.70
N ILE A 37 -7.94 5.96 6.83
CA ILE A 37 -8.77 6.85 7.62
C ILE A 37 -8.07 6.98 8.98
N ASP A 38 -7.91 8.21 9.45
CA ASP A 38 -7.43 8.46 10.80
C ASP A 38 -8.50 8.02 11.80
N GLY A 39 -8.13 7.12 12.72
CA GLY A 39 -9.08 6.55 13.67
C GLY A 39 -9.61 7.55 14.69
N ALA A 40 -8.82 8.58 15.02
CA ALA A 40 -9.19 9.56 16.05
C ALA A 40 -10.13 10.64 15.49
N SER A 41 -9.80 11.23 14.33
CA SER A 41 -10.60 12.28 13.70
C SER A 41 -11.68 11.76 12.75
N GLY A 42 -11.53 10.53 12.25
CA GLY A 42 -12.36 9.99 11.16
C GLY A 42 -12.04 10.59 9.79
N GLU A 43 -11.01 11.43 9.67
CA GLU A 43 -10.63 12.04 8.41
C GLU A 43 -9.99 11.03 7.45
N VAL A 44 -10.31 11.17 6.16
CA VAL A 44 -9.67 10.38 5.10
C VAL A 44 -8.28 10.96 4.85
N VAL A 45 -7.26 10.32 5.42
CA VAL A 45 -5.85 10.71 5.24
C VAL A 45 -5.38 10.39 3.82
N PHE A 46 -5.80 9.24 3.29
CA PHE A 46 -5.51 8.85 1.90
C PHE A 46 -6.71 8.18 1.24
N THR A 47 -7.01 8.60 0.03
CA THR A 47 -7.74 7.80 -0.98
C THR A 47 -6.79 6.81 -1.65
N TYR A 48 -7.31 5.78 -2.32
CA TYR A 48 -6.47 4.84 -3.08
C TYR A 48 -5.63 5.54 -4.17
N GLU A 49 -6.18 6.55 -4.85
CA GLU A 49 -5.46 7.36 -5.83
C GLU A 49 -4.29 8.12 -5.20
N SER A 50 -4.54 8.85 -4.10
CA SER A 50 -3.51 9.66 -3.44
C SER A 50 -2.44 8.78 -2.78
N LEU A 51 -2.82 7.64 -2.22
CA LEU A 51 -1.89 6.65 -1.69
C LEU A 51 -0.96 6.10 -2.77
N ARG A 52 -1.49 5.77 -3.95
CA ARG A 52 -0.68 5.29 -5.09
C ARG A 52 0.35 6.32 -5.52
N LEU A 53 -0.07 7.58 -5.60
CA LEU A 53 0.83 8.67 -5.95
C LEU A 53 1.93 8.86 -4.89
N ALA A 54 1.58 8.79 -3.60
CA ALA A 54 2.53 8.90 -2.50
C ALA A 54 3.57 7.77 -2.51
N ILE A 55 3.14 6.51 -2.67
CA ILE A 55 4.04 5.34 -2.73
C ILE A 55 5.03 5.49 -3.90
N ARG A 56 4.55 5.87 -5.09
CA ARG A 56 5.41 6.06 -6.27
C ARG A 56 6.44 7.17 -6.06
N LYS A 57 6.02 8.30 -5.48
CA LYS A 57 6.93 9.42 -5.15
C LYS A 57 7.98 8.99 -4.13
N PHE A 58 7.59 8.25 -3.10
CA PHE A 58 8.51 7.75 -2.08
C PHE A 58 9.52 6.76 -2.67
N ALA A 59 9.07 5.78 -3.45
CA ALA A 59 9.95 4.82 -4.12
C ALA A 59 10.98 5.51 -5.04
N LEU A 60 10.53 6.49 -5.84
CA LEU A 60 11.42 7.29 -6.68
C LEU A 60 12.44 8.07 -5.84
N HIS A 61 12.03 8.64 -4.71
CA HIS A 61 12.93 9.35 -3.81
C HIS A 61 14.00 8.42 -3.21
N LEU A 62 13.61 7.23 -2.74
CA LEU A 62 14.57 6.23 -2.23
C LEU A 62 15.63 5.88 -3.28
N GLN A 63 15.21 5.63 -4.52
CA GLN A 63 16.12 5.25 -5.60
C GLN A 63 17.02 6.42 -6.05
N THR A 64 16.46 7.61 -6.24
CA THR A 64 17.17 8.71 -6.92
C THR A 64 17.92 9.64 -5.96
N ARG A 65 17.42 9.81 -4.74
CA ARG A 65 18.01 10.74 -3.77
C ARG A 65 18.84 10.03 -2.71
N LEU A 66 18.36 8.88 -2.23
CA LEU A 66 19.07 8.09 -1.22
C LEU A 66 19.92 6.97 -1.85
N GLY A 67 19.74 6.70 -3.14
CA GLY A 67 20.55 5.72 -3.87
C GLY A 67 20.28 4.28 -3.47
N VAL A 68 19.12 3.99 -2.86
CA VAL A 68 18.78 2.65 -2.38
C VAL A 68 18.74 1.67 -3.55
N GLN A 69 19.50 0.58 -3.42
CA GLN A 69 19.64 -0.47 -4.42
C GLN A 69 18.74 -1.67 -4.14
N PRO A 70 18.40 -2.48 -5.17
CA PRO A 70 17.72 -3.75 -4.97
C PRO A 70 18.47 -4.64 -3.97
N GLY A 71 17.75 -5.15 -2.96
CA GLY A 71 18.30 -6.01 -1.92
C GLY A 71 18.74 -5.28 -0.64
N GLU A 72 18.79 -3.94 -0.66
CA GLU A 72 19.06 -3.15 0.54
C GLU A 72 17.84 -3.06 1.46
N VAL A 73 18.10 -2.96 2.76
CA VAL A 73 17.07 -2.95 3.81
C VAL A 73 16.81 -1.52 4.27
N VAL A 74 15.53 -1.13 4.30
CA VAL A 74 15.09 0.17 4.81
C VAL A 74 14.33 -0.02 6.11
N GLY A 75 14.82 0.59 7.19
CA GLY A 75 14.13 0.62 8.48
C GLY A 75 13.03 1.68 8.51
N ILE A 76 11.80 1.28 8.85
CA ILE A 76 10.68 2.20 9.04
C ILE A 76 10.42 2.33 10.53
N ILE A 77 10.70 3.51 11.09
CA ILE A 77 10.35 3.85 12.47
C ILE A 77 9.01 4.58 12.43
N SER A 78 7.97 3.90 12.89
CA SER A 78 6.62 4.46 12.98
C SER A 78 6.23 4.64 14.44
N THR A 79 5.67 5.79 14.78
CA THR A 79 4.96 5.98 16.04
C THR A 79 3.48 5.98 15.71
N THR A 80 2.77 4.94 16.13
CA THR A 80 1.30 4.95 16.15
C THR A 80 0.91 5.82 17.34
N LYS A 81 0.28 6.97 17.06
CA LYS A 81 -0.39 7.78 18.07
C LYS A 81 -1.87 7.45 18.08
#